data_AF-A0A0U3KNM3-F1
#
_entry.id   AF-A0A0U3KNM3-F1
#
_cell.length_a   1.000
_cell.length_b   1.000
_cell.length_c   1.000
_cell.angle_alpha   90.00
_cell.angle_beta   90.00
_cell.angle_gamma   90.00
#
_symmetry.space_group_name_H-M   'P 1'
#
loop_
_entity.id
_entity.type
_entity.pdbx_description
1 polymer ?
#
loop_
_entity_poly.entity_id
_entity_poly.type
_entity_poly.pdbx_seq_one_letter_code
_entity_poly.pdbx_strand_id
1 'polypeptide(L)'
;MRWELGTAGDTTGLEEALRGERYELSTGLVVAGQFNFETLQLFAATTLGGFCRLSVPEKSELVAQRDAAAIVADGSLAYLTHIQVSEGPDTADRRAEFFIHAYGTAGPELAGRFASCVRTWDRGVRESWYPPLSIHPAGTPDDQLPPGDLVDTPACRLVFDWPGRGARSQLTALAHAPAPAAASVREAP
;
A
#
# COMPACT_ATOMS: atom_id res chain seq x y z
N MET A 1 -12.59 -2.25 -0.02
CA MET A 1 -11.13 -2.26 0.19
C MET A 1 -10.77 -3.46 1.05
N ARG A 2 -9.57 -4.02 0.89
CA ARG A 2 -9.05 -5.13 1.70
C ARG A 2 -7.68 -4.76 2.25
N TRP A 3 -7.47 -4.90 3.55
CA TRP A 3 -6.16 -4.72 4.17
C TRP A 3 -5.52 -6.10 4.36
N GLU A 4 -4.33 -6.28 3.81
CA GLU A 4 -3.62 -7.57 3.84
C GLU A 4 -3.09 -7.92 5.24
N LEU A 5 -2.93 -6.92 6.11
CA LEU A 5 -2.39 -7.06 7.47
C LEU A 5 -3.47 -7.27 8.54
N GLY A 6 -4.70 -7.57 8.13
CA GLY A 6 -5.78 -8.04 8.99
C GLY A 6 -6.60 -6.96 9.71
N THR A 7 -6.05 -5.79 10.00
CA THR A 7 -6.83 -4.68 10.58
C THR A 7 -7.32 -3.75 9.47
N ALA A 8 -8.63 -3.54 9.40
CA ALA A 8 -9.21 -2.58 8.47
C ALA A 8 -8.75 -1.15 8.85
N GLY A 9 -8.34 -0.38 7.85
CA GLY A 9 -8.01 1.03 8.02
C GLY A 9 -9.27 1.90 8.12
N ASP A 10 -9.08 3.15 8.53
CA ASP A 10 -10.17 4.14 8.58
C ASP A 10 -10.61 4.53 7.16
N THR A 11 -11.90 4.34 6.87
CA THR A 11 -12.52 4.73 5.58
C THR A 11 -13.40 5.96 5.70
N THR A 12 -13.43 6.62 6.86
CA THR A 12 -14.23 7.81 7.09
C THR A 12 -13.85 8.90 6.10
N GLY A 13 -14.84 9.52 5.43
CA GLY A 13 -14.62 10.59 4.45
C GLY A 13 -14.34 10.12 3.02
N LEU A 14 -14.06 8.83 2.80
CA LEU A 14 -13.70 8.32 1.49
C LEU A 14 -14.83 8.45 0.46
N GLU A 15 -16.08 8.25 0.87
CA GLU A 15 -17.22 8.44 -0.05
C GLU A 15 -17.28 9.87 -0.59
N GLU A 16 -16.97 10.85 0.25
CA GLU A 16 -16.95 12.26 -0.15
C GLU A 16 -15.74 12.57 -1.03
N ALA A 17 -14.57 12.03 -0.68
CA ALA A 17 -13.38 12.12 -1.51
C ALA A 17 -13.62 11.63 -2.93
N LEU A 18 -14.32 10.50 -3.10
CA LEU A 18 -14.64 9.91 -4.40
C LEU A 18 -15.66 10.71 -5.23
N ARG A 19 -16.44 11.61 -4.62
CA ARG A 19 -17.31 12.55 -5.33
C ARG A 19 -16.56 13.76 -5.87
N GLY A 20 -15.37 14.02 -5.34
CA GLY A 20 -14.50 15.11 -5.75
C GLY A 20 -13.80 14.86 -7.08
N GLU A 21 -13.00 15.85 -7.48
CA GLU A 21 -12.16 15.76 -8.69
C GLU A 21 -11.04 14.74 -8.50
N ARG A 22 -10.80 13.93 -9.54
CA ARG A 22 -9.68 13.00 -9.59
C ARG A 22 -8.37 13.76 -9.80
N TYR A 23 -7.44 13.59 -8.88
CA TYR A 23 -6.04 13.99 -9.08
C TYR A 23 -5.28 12.89 -9.82
N GLU A 24 -4.42 13.28 -10.75
CA GLU A 24 -3.69 12.40 -11.65
C GLU A 24 -2.18 12.69 -11.57
N LEU A 25 -1.37 11.65 -11.42
CA LEU A 25 0.09 11.80 -11.30
C LEU A 25 0.84 10.70 -12.06
N SER A 26 1.66 11.15 -13.00
CA SER A 26 2.65 10.34 -13.71
C SER A 26 3.74 9.86 -12.74
N THR A 27 4.11 8.59 -12.86
CA THR A 27 5.28 8.05 -12.15
C THR A 27 6.56 8.21 -12.96
N GLY A 28 6.43 8.37 -14.29
CA GLY A 28 7.52 8.39 -15.28
C GLY A 28 8.02 7.00 -15.64
N LEU A 29 7.49 5.95 -15.01
CA LEU A 29 7.94 4.58 -15.22
C LEU A 29 7.13 3.90 -16.31
N VAL A 30 7.76 3.67 -17.47
CA VAL A 30 7.20 2.92 -18.58
C VAL A 30 7.66 1.47 -18.54
N VAL A 31 6.70 0.54 -18.67
CA VAL A 31 6.93 -0.90 -18.66
C VAL A 31 6.33 -1.56 -19.91
N ALA A 32 6.81 -2.76 -20.25
CA ALA A 32 6.20 -3.58 -21.29
C ALA A 32 4.82 -4.10 -20.84
N GLY A 33 3.93 -4.40 -21.80
CA GLY A 33 2.57 -4.84 -21.50
C GLY A 33 2.45 -6.14 -20.67
N GLN A 34 3.48 -6.99 -20.67
CA GLN A 34 3.54 -8.26 -19.91
C GLN A 34 4.36 -8.16 -18.62
N PHE A 35 4.57 -6.96 -18.09
CA PHE A 35 5.49 -6.76 -16.97
C PHE A 35 4.94 -7.33 -15.63
N ASN A 36 5.73 -8.17 -14.97
CA ASN A 36 5.44 -8.62 -13.60
C ASN A 36 5.88 -7.55 -12.58
N PHE A 37 4.92 -7.03 -11.82
CA PHE A 37 5.14 -6.03 -10.77
C PHE A 37 4.79 -6.55 -9.36
N GLU A 38 4.88 -7.85 -9.12
CA GLU A 38 4.69 -8.49 -7.80
C GLU A 38 5.63 -7.90 -6.73
N THR A 39 6.91 -7.69 -7.06
CA THR A 39 7.86 -7.09 -6.12
C THR A 39 7.51 -5.64 -5.79
N LEU A 40 6.92 -4.89 -6.74
CA LEU A 40 6.38 -3.55 -6.46
C LEU A 40 5.20 -3.61 -5.49
N GLN A 41 4.30 -4.59 -5.66
CA GLN A 41 3.16 -4.75 -4.75
C GLN A 41 3.63 -5.11 -3.33
N LEU A 42 4.59 -6.02 -3.18
CA LEU A 42 5.16 -6.37 -1.88
C LEU A 42 5.94 -5.19 -1.27
N PHE A 43 6.71 -4.46 -2.08
CA PHE A 43 7.41 -3.26 -1.63
C PHE A 43 6.43 -2.19 -1.14
N ALA A 44 5.39 -1.88 -1.91
CA ALA A 44 4.36 -0.93 -1.49
C ALA A 44 3.65 -1.38 -0.21
N ALA A 45 3.31 -2.66 -0.09
CA ALA A 45 2.64 -3.22 1.10
C ALA A 45 3.47 -3.15 2.37
N THR A 46 4.80 -3.15 2.24
CA THR A 46 5.75 -3.18 3.36
C THR A 46 6.40 -1.83 3.64
N THR A 47 6.19 -0.83 2.77
CA THR A 47 6.82 0.50 2.91
C THR A 47 5.83 1.68 2.93
N LEU A 48 4.57 1.47 2.53
CA LEU A 48 3.54 2.50 2.56
C LEU A 48 2.52 2.27 3.68
N GLY A 49 2.46 3.22 4.62
CA GLY A 49 1.38 3.29 5.60
C GLY A 49 0.02 3.46 4.93
N GLY A 50 -1.00 2.77 5.45
CA GLY A 50 -2.35 2.80 4.88
C GLY A 50 -2.53 1.93 3.63
N PHE A 51 -1.54 1.10 3.28
CA PHE A 51 -1.64 0.21 2.12
C PHE A 51 -2.84 -0.73 2.23
N CYS A 52 -3.56 -0.85 1.13
CA CYS A 52 -4.71 -1.71 0.97
C CYS A 52 -4.87 -2.14 -0.50
N ARG A 53 -5.81 -3.04 -0.73
CA ARG A 53 -6.26 -3.45 -2.06
C ARG A 53 -7.62 -2.86 -2.36
N LEU A 54 -7.71 -2.21 -3.50
CA LEU A 54 -8.93 -1.63 -4.02
C LEU A 54 -9.58 -2.58 -5.01
N SER A 55 -10.70 -3.16 -4.61
CA SER A 55 -11.56 -3.98 -5.47
C SER A 55 -12.81 -3.20 -5.81
N VAL A 56 -13.10 -3.09 -7.11
CA VAL A 56 -14.33 -2.48 -7.62
C VAL A 56 -15.20 -3.53 -8.33
N PRO A 57 -16.52 -3.34 -8.38
CA PRO A 57 -17.40 -4.16 -9.22
C PRO A 57 -16.99 -4.10 -10.69
N GLU A 58 -17.32 -5.16 -11.44
CA GLU A 58 -16.92 -5.41 -12.84
C GLU A 58 -17.27 -4.31 -13.86
N LYS A 59 -18.09 -3.32 -13.48
CA LYS A 59 -18.55 -2.22 -14.35
C LYS A 59 -18.24 -0.82 -13.79
N SER A 60 -17.27 -0.71 -12.89
CA SER A 60 -16.90 0.58 -12.31
C SER A 60 -16.04 1.39 -13.27
N GLU A 61 -16.41 2.65 -13.52
CA GLU A 61 -15.59 3.62 -14.26
C GLU A 61 -14.41 4.16 -13.42
N LEU A 62 -14.36 3.83 -12.13
CA LEU A 62 -13.36 4.35 -11.20
C LEU A 62 -12.00 3.66 -11.36
N VAL A 63 -12.00 2.33 -11.55
CA VAL A 63 -10.76 1.55 -11.62
C VAL A 63 -10.91 0.50 -12.71
N ALA A 64 -10.12 0.61 -13.77
CA ALA A 64 -10.08 -0.39 -14.84
C ALA A 64 -9.48 -1.73 -14.36
N GLN A 65 -8.65 -1.69 -13.32
CA GLN A 65 -7.95 -2.84 -12.76
C GLN A 65 -8.65 -3.36 -11.49
N ARG A 66 -8.93 -4.66 -11.45
CA ARG A 66 -9.36 -5.31 -10.22
C ARG A 66 -8.18 -5.46 -9.27
N ASP A 67 -8.46 -5.31 -7.98
CA ASP A 67 -7.47 -5.51 -6.91
C ASP A 67 -6.27 -4.57 -7.09
N ALA A 68 -6.51 -3.27 -7.27
CA ALA A 68 -5.45 -2.28 -7.43
C ALA A 68 -4.71 -2.03 -6.10
N ALA A 69 -3.39 -1.85 -6.17
CA ALA A 69 -2.60 -1.42 -5.01
C ALA A 69 -2.95 0.03 -4.67
N ALA A 70 -3.29 0.29 -3.41
CA ALA A 70 -3.80 1.59 -2.96
C ALA A 70 -3.28 1.95 -1.58
N ILE A 71 -3.32 3.24 -1.25
CA ILE A 71 -3.13 3.75 0.12
C ILE A 71 -4.33 4.62 0.52
N VAL A 72 -4.75 4.49 1.76
CA VAL A 72 -5.80 5.30 2.39
C VAL A 72 -5.24 5.96 3.63
N ALA A 73 -5.44 7.28 3.73
CA ALA A 73 -5.17 8.05 4.93
C ALA A 73 -5.98 9.35 4.89
N ASP A 74 -6.36 9.86 6.06
CA ASP A 74 -7.00 11.18 6.22
C ASP A 74 -8.22 11.38 5.29
N GLY A 75 -9.06 10.35 5.21
CA GLY A 75 -10.26 10.32 4.36
C GLY A 75 -9.99 10.43 2.85
N SER A 76 -8.75 10.24 2.44
CA SER A 76 -8.29 10.34 1.04
C SER A 76 -7.76 9.00 0.54
N LEU A 77 -7.69 8.85 -0.77
CA LEU A 77 -7.27 7.61 -1.44
C LEU A 77 -6.28 7.94 -2.57
N ALA A 78 -5.25 7.13 -2.72
CA ALA A 78 -4.47 7.04 -3.95
C ALA A 78 -4.28 5.58 -4.36
N TYR A 79 -4.41 5.27 -5.64
CA TYR A 79 -4.19 3.92 -6.17
C TYR A 79 -3.36 3.93 -7.45
N LEU A 80 -2.59 2.85 -7.60
CA LEU A 80 -1.80 2.57 -8.78
C LEU A 80 -2.71 2.07 -9.91
N THR A 81 -2.51 2.63 -11.09
CA THR A 81 -3.10 2.19 -12.35
C THR A 81 -2.04 2.23 -13.45
N HIS A 82 -2.43 1.97 -14.69
CA HIS A 82 -1.56 2.07 -15.84
C HIS A 82 -2.26 2.76 -16.99
N ILE A 83 -1.55 3.65 -17.67
CA ILE A 83 -2.00 4.29 -18.91
C ILE A 83 -1.18 3.72 -20.07
N GLN A 84 -1.85 3.35 -21.16
CA GLN A 84 -1.14 2.85 -22.32
C GLN A 84 -0.48 4.00 -23.08
N VAL A 85 0.80 3.88 -23.37
CA VAL A 85 1.60 4.92 -24.04
C VAL A 85 2.06 4.53 -25.44
N SER A 86 2.10 3.23 -25.76
CA SER A 86 2.33 2.74 -27.12
C SER A 86 1.59 1.44 -27.37
N GLU A 87 1.05 1.33 -28.58
CA GLU A 87 0.48 0.10 -29.12
C GLU A 87 1.55 -0.71 -29.87
N GLY A 88 1.27 -2.00 -30.04
CA GLY A 88 2.11 -2.91 -30.80
C GLY A 88 1.35 -4.19 -31.15
N PRO A 89 1.76 -4.88 -32.24
CA PRO A 89 1.08 -6.11 -32.68
C PRO A 89 1.17 -7.20 -31.61
N ASP A 90 2.31 -7.28 -30.91
CA ASP A 90 2.52 -8.20 -29.81
C ASP A 90 2.44 -7.50 -28.45
N THR A 91 2.08 -8.25 -27.41
CA THR A 91 2.00 -7.73 -26.03
C THR A 91 3.34 -7.25 -25.50
N ALA A 92 4.45 -7.81 -26.02
CA ALA A 92 5.81 -7.38 -25.72
C ALA A 92 6.16 -6.01 -26.31
N ASP A 93 5.45 -5.56 -27.34
CA ASP A 93 5.68 -4.27 -28.01
C ASP A 93 4.84 -3.15 -27.39
N ARG A 94 3.76 -3.50 -26.72
CA ARG A 94 2.94 -2.54 -25.97
C ARG A 94 3.75 -1.92 -24.84
N ARG A 95 3.51 -0.64 -24.60
CA ARG A 95 4.11 0.11 -23.50
C ARG A 95 3.00 0.75 -22.68
N ALA A 96 3.10 0.62 -21.37
CA ALA A 96 2.22 1.28 -20.42
C ALA A 96 3.06 2.01 -19.37
N GLU A 97 2.61 3.19 -18.96
CA GLU A 97 3.19 3.90 -17.84
C GLU A 97 2.41 3.55 -16.56
N PHE A 98 3.13 3.30 -15.47
CA PHE A 98 2.50 3.32 -14.16
C PHE A 98 2.05 4.73 -13.80
N PHE A 99 0.83 4.83 -13.29
CA PHE A 99 0.16 6.10 -13.08
C PHE A 99 -0.61 6.06 -11.77
N ILE A 100 -0.77 7.19 -11.10
CA ILE A 100 -1.49 7.28 -9.83
C ILE A 100 -2.74 8.12 -10.01
N HIS A 101 -3.87 7.58 -9.60
CA HIS A 101 -5.10 8.33 -9.41
C HIS A 101 -5.33 8.54 -7.92
N ALA A 102 -5.77 9.73 -7.54
CA ALA A 102 -6.05 10.05 -6.15
C ALA A 102 -7.30 10.93 -5.98
N TYR A 103 -7.87 10.88 -4.79
CA TYR A 103 -9.13 11.51 -4.41
C TYR A 103 -9.03 12.04 -2.97
N GLY A 104 -9.80 13.09 -2.69
CA GLY A 104 -9.85 13.72 -1.37
C GLY A 104 -8.80 14.81 -1.18
N THR A 105 -8.91 15.53 -0.06
CA THR A 105 -8.09 16.71 0.24
C THR A 105 -6.60 16.39 0.37
N ALA A 106 -6.24 15.20 0.88
CA ALA A 106 -4.87 14.72 0.94
C ALA A 106 -4.45 13.94 -0.33
N GLY A 107 -5.33 13.84 -1.35
CA GLY A 107 -5.09 13.09 -2.58
C GLY A 107 -3.74 13.38 -3.26
N PRO A 108 -3.37 14.67 -3.49
CA PRO A 108 -2.08 15.02 -4.08
C PRO A 108 -0.86 14.53 -3.27
N GLU A 109 -0.93 14.60 -1.93
CA GLU A 109 0.14 14.12 -1.05
C GLU A 109 0.26 12.58 -1.14
N LEU A 110 -0.87 11.88 -1.05
CA LEU A 110 -0.91 10.42 -1.18
C LEU A 110 -0.39 9.96 -2.55
N ALA A 111 -0.78 10.66 -3.63
CA ALA A 111 -0.26 10.39 -4.96
C ALA A 111 1.26 10.54 -5.01
N GLY A 112 1.80 11.63 -4.44
CA GLY A 112 3.23 11.88 -4.36
C GLY A 112 3.98 10.79 -3.59
N ARG A 113 3.45 10.34 -2.46
CA ARG A 113 3.99 9.22 -1.66
C ARG A 113 4.02 7.92 -2.46
N PHE A 114 2.91 7.57 -3.10
CA PHE A 114 2.83 6.35 -3.90
C PHE A 114 3.79 6.41 -5.10
N ALA A 115 3.82 7.52 -5.83
CA ALA A 115 4.74 7.69 -6.97
C ALA A 115 6.22 7.65 -6.53
N SER A 116 6.54 8.18 -5.34
CA SER A 116 7.88 8.07 -4.75
C SER A 116 8.25 6.62 -4.43
N CYS A 117 7.30 5.84 -3.89
CA CYS A 117 7.46 4.40 -3.68
C CYS A 117 7.75 3.66 -5.00
N VAL A 118 6.97 3.91 -6.05
CA VAL A 118 7.19 3.31 -7.38
C VAL A 118 8.58 3.63 -7.91
N ARG A 119 9.01 4.91 -7.85
CA ARG A 119 10.34 5.32 -8.33
C ARG A 119 11.48 4.75 -7.48
N THR A 120 11.28 4.58 -6.17
CA THR A 120 12.28 3.98 -5.28
C THR A 120 12.43 2.49 -5.56
N TRP A 121 11.31 1.81 -5.75
CA TRP A 121 11.30 0.42 -6.18
C TRP A 121 12.01 0.25 -7.53
N ASP A 122 11.69 1.09 -8.52
CA ASP A 122 12.30 1.01 -9.86
C ASP A 122 13.83 1.13 -9.82
N ARG A 123 14.36 2.08 -9.04
CA ARG A 123 15.81 2.33 -8.96
C ARG A 123 16.58 1.30 -8.13
N GLY A 124 15.98 0.74 -7.08
CA GLY A 124 16.71 0.00 -6.06
C GLY A 124 16.30 -1.46 -5.89
N VAL A 125 15.09 -1.83 -6.31
CA VAL A 125 14.45 -3.10 -5.95
C VAL A 125 14.01 -3.89 -7.18
N ARG A 126 13.65 -3.21 -8.27
CA ARG A 126 13.07 -3.85 -9.47
C ARG A 126 13.96 -4.93 -10.05
N GLU A 127 15.27 -4.71 -10.05
CA GLU A 127 16.26 -5.68 -10.56
C GLU A 127 16.73 -6.67 -9.49
N SER A 128 16.35 -6.48 -8.22
CA SER A 128 16.69 -7.40 -7.14
C SER A 128 15.68 -8.55 -7.03
N TRP A 129 16.07 -9.60 -6.30
CA TRP A 129 15.13 -10.62 -5.86
C TRP A 129 14.25 -10.11 -4.71
N TYR A 130 13.40 -10.99 -4.17
CA TYR A 130 12.67 -10.77 -2.91
C TYR A 130 13.65 -10.43 -1.77
N PRO A 131 13.25 -9.55 -0.83
CA PRO A 131 14.10 -9.14 0.27
C PRO A 131 14.25 -10.31 1.26
N PRO A 132 15.38 -10.42 1.98
CA PRO A 132 15.44 -11.25 3.17
C PRO A 132 14.31 -10.88 4.14
N LEU A 133 13.63 -11.90 4.67
CA LEU A 133 12.55 -11.77 5.63
C LEU A 133 12.96 -12.45 6.94
N SER A 134 12.83 -11.75 8.06
CA SER A 134 12.92 -12.35 9.39
C SER A 134 11.59 -12.21 10.14
N ILE A 135 11.26 -13.23 10.94
CA ILE A 135 10.02 -13.32 11.70
C ILE A 135 10.36 -13.43 13.18
N HIS A 136 9.77 -12.56 13.98
CA HIS A 136 10.01 -12.47 15.42
C HIS A 136 8.69 -12.58 16.18
N PRO A 137 8.69 -13.05 17.44
CA PRO A 137 7.50 -13.01 18.30
C PRO A 137 6.89 -11.61 18.38
N ALA A 138 5.56 -11.51 18.48
CA ALA A 138 4.83 -10.23 18.53
C ALA A 138 5.33 -9.26 19.63
N GLY A 139 5.84 -9.78 20.74
CA GLY A 139 6.37 -9.00 21.86
C GLY A 139 7.86 -8.67 21.80
N THR A 140 8.57 -9.04 20.72
CA THR A 140 10.01 -8.74 20.59
C THR A 140 10.22 -7.21 20.60
N PRO A 141 11.02 -6.65 21.52
CA PRO A 141 11.30 -5.21 21.57
C PRO A 141 11.97 -4.68 20.30
N ASP A 142 11.73 -3.40 19.98
CA ASP A 142 12.28 -2.75 18.78
C ASP A 142 13.82 -2.84 18.71
N ASP A 143 14.51 -2.65 19.82
CA ASP A 143 15.98 -2.70 19.88
C ASP A 143 16.57 -4.09 19.63
N GLN A 144 15.75 -5.14 19.65
CA GLN A 144 16.14 -6.52 19.37
C GLN A 144 15.83 -6.97 17.93
N LEU A 145 15.14 -6.14 17.14
CA LEU A 145 14.87 -6.44 15.74
C LEU A 145 16.05 -6.05 14.83
N PRO A 146 16.28 -6.74 13.71
CA PRO A 146 17.20 -6.24 12.69
C PRO A 146 16.72 -4.91 12.09
N PRO A 147 17.60 -4.16 11.39
CA PRO A 147 17.18 -3.05 10.55
C PRO A 147 16.29 -3.55 9.40
N GLY A 148 15.39 -2.68 8.92
CA GLY A 148 14.52 -2.97 7.77
C GLY A 148 13.09 -2.46 7.95
N ASP A 149 12.24 -2.81 7.00
CA ASP A 149 10.84 -2.47 7.00
C ASP A 149 10.05 -3.42 7.90
N LEU A 150 9.49 -2.85 8.97
CA LEU A 150 8.78 -3.59 9.97
C LEU A 150 7.28 -3.61 9.66
N VAL A 151 6.73 -4.82 9.65
CA VAL A 151 5.29 -5.09 9.60
C VAL A 151 4.89 -5.83 10.86
N ASP A 152 4.03 -5.20 11.67
CA ASP A 152 3.48 -5.80 12.88
C ASP A 152 2.13 -6.48 12.61
N THR A 153 1.98 -7.69 13.14
CA THR A 153 0.73 -8.45 13.12
C THR A 153 0.39 -8.93 14.53
N PRO A 154 -0.86 -9.36 14.81
CA PRO A 154 -1.20 -9.92 16.12
C PRO A 154 -0.36 -11.14 16.54
N ALA A 155 0.22 -11.87 15.58
CA ALA A 155 0.95 -13.11 15.84
C ALA A 155 2.48 -12.92 15.87
N CYS A 156 3.01 -12.00 15.08
CA CYS A 156 4.45 -11.83 14.89
C CYS A 156 4.83 -10.44 14.38
N ARG A 157 6.13 -10.14 14.45
CA ARG A 157 6.78 -8.98 13.85
C ARG A 157 7.62 -9.45 12.67
N LEU A 158 7.36 -8.92 11.48
CA LEU A 158 8.04 -9.27 10.22
C LEU A 158 8.99 -8.13 9.85
N VAL A 159 10.26 -8.43 9.58
CA VAL A 159 11.23 -7.43 9.09
C VAL A 159 11.70 -7.78 7.69
N PHE A 160 11.44 -6.89 6.75
CA PHE A 160 11.84 -6.98 5.34
C PHE A 160 13.09 -6.13 5.10
N ASP A 161 14.18 -6.76 4.68
CA ASP A 161 15.43 -6.07 4.35
C ASP A 161 15.49 -5.73 2.86
N TRP A 162 14.88 -4.60 2.48
CA TRP A 162 14.93 -4.14 1.10
C TRP A 162 16.27 -3.47 0.75
N PRO A 163 16.82 -3.72 -0.45
CA PRO A 163 18.05 -3.06 -0.89
C PRO A 163 17.97 -1.53 -0.78
N GLY A 164 19.01 -0.92 -0.23
CA GLY A 164 19.09 0.53 -0.07
C GLY A 164 18.22 1.11 1.04
N ARG A 165 17.53 0.28 1.84
CA ARG A 165 16.66 0.72 2.95
C ARG A 165 17.20 0.39 4.34
N GLY A 166 18.52 0.33 4.53
CA GLY A 166 19.20 -0.09 5.77
C GLY A 166 18.89 0.67 7.08
N ALA A 167 17.90 1.57 7.09
CA ALA A 167 17.33 2.18 8.28
C ALA A 167 15.92 1.64 8.55
N ARG A 168 15.62 1.32 9.81
CA ARG A 168 14.32 0.76 10.20
C ARG A 168 13.19 1.77 9.93
N SER A 169 12.19 1.35 9.17
CA SER A 169 10.94 2.09 8.96
C SER A 169 9.78 1.23 9.48
N GLN A 170 8.89 1.81 10.28
CA GLN A 170 7.78 1.07 10.88
C GLN A 170 6.50 1.32 10.11
N LEU A 171 5.83 0.25 9.68
CA LEU A 171 4.44 0.29 9.28
C LEU A 171 3.58 -0.07 10.49
N THR A 172 2.98 0.94 11.11
CA THR A 172 1.95 0.69 12.11
C THR A 172 0.68 0.27 11.39
N ALA A 173 0.25 -0.99 11.55
CA ALA A 173 -1.15 -1.31 11.33
C ALA A 173 -1.95 -0.44 12.31
N LEU A 174 -2.83 0.44 11.80
CA LEU A 174 -3.70 1.26 12.66
C LEU A 174 -4.52 0.31 13.54
N ALA A 175 -4.05 0.10 14.77
CA ALA A 175 -4.73 -0.74 15.73
C ALA A 175 -5.96 0.00 16.23
N HIS A 176 -7.11 -0.68 16.19
CA HIS A 176 -8.23 -0.35 17.04
C HIS A 176 -7.73 -0.31 18.49
N ALA A 177 -7.88 0.83 19.17
CA ALA A 177 -7.67 0.91 20.61
C ALA A 177 -8.51 -0.19 21.28
N PRO A 178 -7.98 -0.94 22.26
CA PRO A 178 -8.79 -1.91 22.97
C PRO A 178 -9.98 -1.19 23.61
N ALA A 179 -11.19 -1.67 23.34
CA ALA A 179 -12.40 -1.18 24.00
C ALA A 179 -12.19 -1.20 25.52
N PRO A 180 -12.58 -0.15 26.26
CA PRO A 180 -12.44 -0.16 27.71
C PRO A 180 -13.21 -1.35 28.25
N ALA A 181 -12.55 -2.14 29.10
CA ALA A 181 -13.17 -3.28 29.76
C ALA A 181 -14.46 -2.81 30.43
N ALA A 182 -15.59 -3.41 30.02
CA ALA A 182 -16.86 -3.19 30.69
C ALA A 182 -16.67 -3.55 32.17
N ALA A 183 -16.73 -2.55 33.04
CA ALA A 183 -16.75 -2.76 34.46
C ALA A 183 -18.00 -3.59 34.78
N SER A 184 -17.82 -4.85 35.13
CA SER A 184 -18.89 -5.67 35.71
C SER A 184 -19.38 -4.99 36.98
N VAL A 185 -20.53 -4.33 36.88
CA VAL A 185 -21.32 -3.96 38.06
C VAL A 185 -21.80 -5.26 38.68
N ARG A 186 -21.13 -5.67 39.76
CA ARG A 186 -21.67 -6.67 40.67
C ARG A 186 -22.78 -6.00 41.47
N GLU A 187 -24.03 -6.30 41.14
CA GLU A 187 -25.12 -6.18 42.10
C GLU A 187 -25.05 -7.33 43.10
N ALA A 188 -25.14 -6.99 44.38
CA ALA A 188 -25.30 -7.90 45.50
C ALA A 188 -26.06 -7.19 46.61
N PRO A 189 -26.75 -7.91 47.50
CA PRO A 189 -27.68 -9.02 47.28
C PRO A 189 -29.16 -8.59 47.38
#